data_AF-A0A975IMB4-F1
#
_entry.id   AF-A0A975IMB4-F1
#
_cell.length_a   1.000
_cell.length_b   1.000
_cell.length_c   1.000
_cell.angle_alpha   90.00
_cell.angle_beta   90.00
_cell.angle_gamma   90.00
#
_symmetry.space_group_name_H-M   'P 1'
#
loop_
_entity.id
_entity.type
_entity.pdbx_description
1 polymer ?
#
loop_
_entity_poly.entity_id
_entity_poly.type
_entity_poly.pdbx_seq_one_letter_code
_entity_poly.pdbx_strand_id
1 'polypeptide(L)'
;MFADQNKEEAINNYLIKNNIIKEPKLIKLGCYNATPHTGLVLPLPFGKFLFEFEIDAIYFDDGIRLLSENRNIQSLRNRLEWKQEFLQEVIIKQNSCEDTHFKTVYQESINEINESINQIKEDIIKSQSYTIEDLTKLSNGAKNIYLFFLNVQKRKKIIELPDSLDPYQTIRDWKRENNLYTFPPLIKESEYKEETEKRNWDIEITSPSYKKIDIPFQIKKIFQCLETDDCIYFVVCNDTLQIKLAEQYRNAYINWLKQCYIQYGCSYSAQEIRNKFGKTSRIIYDENGNTCWYQYVPGFFSDDWIVNGHNCVGNSNIFYNFYNTTPPPKRIELSFK
;
A
#
# COMPACT_ATOMS: atom_id res chain seq x y z
N MET A 1 9.10 1.16 29.35
CA MET A 1 8.88 0.78 27.95
C MET A 1 7.73 -0.21 27.96
N PHE A 2 6.52 0.23 27.62
CA PHE A 2 5.33 -0.61 27.63
C PHE A 2 5.17 -1.17 26.21
N ALA A 3 5.70 -2.37 25.98
CA ALA A 3 5.33 -3.13 24.80
C ALA A 3 3.89 -3.62 24.97
N ASP A 4 3.09 -3.55 23.91
CA ASP A 4 1.76 -4.16 23.78
C ASP A 4 0.55 -3.52 24.51
N GLN A 5 0.72 -2.44 25.27
CA GLN A 5 -0.40 -1.74 25.94
C GLN A 5 -0.84 -0.47 25.20
N ASN A 6 -2.15 -0.21 25.12
CA ASN A 6 -2.63 1.10 24.67
C ASN A 6 -2.24 2.18 25.71
N LYS A 7 -2.14 3.45 25.30
CA LYS A 7 -1.65 4.53 26.18
C LYS A 7 -2.48 4.68 27.46
N GLU A 8 -3.80 4.53 27.37
CA GLU A 8 -4.73 4.62 28.51
C GLU A 8 -4.54 3.47 29.52
N GLU A 9 -4.29 2.26 29.02
CA GLU A 9 -4.04 1.06 29.80
C GLU A 9 -2.70 1.17 30.53
N ALA A 10 -1.66 1.68 29.85
CA ALA A 10 -0.36 1.94 30.47
C ALA A 10 -0.47 2.95 31.63
N ILE A 11 -1.27 4.01 31.45
CA ILE A 11 -1.53 5.02 32.49
C ILE A 11 -2.28 4.38 33.68
N ASN A 12 -3.37 3.67 33.42
CA ASN A 12 -4.14 3.01 34.47
C ASN A 12 -3.32 1.97 35.24
N ASN A 13 -2.54 1.14 34.54
CA ASN A 13 -1.64 0.17 35.16
C ASN A 13 -0.60 0.84 36.05
N TYR A 14 -0.03 1.96 35.62
CA TYR A 14 0.88 2.74 36.45
C TYR A 14 0.17 3.28 37.71
N LEU A 15 -1.01 3.89 37.55
CA LEU A 15 -1.75 4.47 38.68
C LEU A 15 -2.17 3.40 39.71
N ILE A 16 -2.62 2.22 39.26
CA ILE A 16 -3.00 1.10 40.12
C ILE A 16 -1.78 0.51 40.82
N LYS A 17 -0.70 0.23 40.07
CA LYS A 17 0.54 -0.36 40.62
C LYS A 17 1.16 0.50 41.72
N ASN A 18 1.01 1.82 41.62
CA ASN A 18 1.51 2.77 42.61
C ASN A 18 0.47 3.15 43.69
N ASN A 19 -0.66 2.43 43.78
CA ASN A 19 -1.75 2.67 44.74
C ASN A 19 -2.35 4.09 44.70
N ILE A 20 -2.33 4.74 43.53
CA ILE A 20 -2.89 6.08 43.32
C ILE A 20 -4.41 5.99 43.09
N ILE A 21 -4.85 4.97 42.35
CA ILE A 21 -6.27 4.65 42.14
C ILE A 21 -6.53 3.18 42.49
N LYS A 22 -7.77 2.88 42.91
CA LYS A 22 -8.18 1.50 43.26
C LYS A 22 -8.71 0.70 42.06
N GLU A 23 -9.16 1.39 41.03
CA GLU A 23 -9.84 0.84 39.86
C GLU A 23 -9.54 1.71 38.64
N PRO A 24 -9.54 1.14 37.41
CA PRO A 24 -9.27 1.90 36.20
C PRO A 24 -10.21 3.11 36.02
N LYS A 25 -9.66 4.23 35.56
CA LYS A 25 -10.38 5.45 35.21
C LYS A 25 -10.33 5.68 33.70
N LEU A 26 -11.33 6.40 33.19
CA LEU A 26 -11.31 6.89 31.81
C LEU A 26 -10.20 7.93 31.69
N ILE A 27 -9.21 7.64 30.84
CA ILE A 27 -8.09 8.53 30.55
C ILE A 27 -8.32 9.12 29.16
N LYS A 28 -8.33 10.44 29.01
CA LYS A 28 -8.39 11.08 27.70
C LYS A 28 -7.04 11.69 27.37
N LEU A 29 -6.43 11.21 26.29
CA LEU A 29 -5.16 11.72 25.79
C LEU A 29 -5.31 13.16 25.31
N GLY A 30 -4.24 13.95 25.42
CA GLY A 30 -4.22 15.37 25.07
C GLY A 30 -5.02 16.26 26.02
N CYS A 31 -5.48 15.72 27.15
CA CYS A 31 -6.35 16.42 28.09
C CYS A 31 -5.92 16.21 29.55
N TYR A 32 -6.48 17.07 30.41
CA TYR A 32 -6.62 16.81 31.83
C TYR A 32 -7.68 15.71 32.05
N ASN A 33 -7.38 14.73 32.89
CA ASN A 33 -8.30 13.62 33.15
C ASN A 33 -9.56 14.07 33.91
N ALA A 34 -10.69 13.44 33.59
CA ALA A 34 -11.97 13.72 34.21
C ALA A 34 -11.96 13.32 35.69
N THR A 35 -12.51 14.18 36.54
CA THR A 35 -12.76 13.82 37.95
C THR A 35 -14.09 13.05 38.06
N PRO A 36 -14.26 12.19 39.10
CA PRO A 36 -15.52 11.48 39.33
C PRO A 36 -16.74 12.40 39.52
N HIS A 37 -16.52 13.65 39.92
CA HIS A 37 -17.59 14.57 40.29
C HIS A 37 -17.95 15.58 39.21
N THR A 38 -17.00 15.96 38.35
CA THR A 38 -17.23 16.99 37.32
C THR A 38 -17.35 16.42 35.92
N GLY A 39 -16.81 15.21 35.65
CA GLY A 39 -16.79 14.62 34.30
C GLY A 39 -16.05 15.47 33.24
N LEU A 40 -15.39 16.55 33.69
CA LEU A 40 -14.96 17.64 32.83
C LEU A 40 -13.53 17.37 32.36
N VAL A 41 -13.36 17.41 31.03
CA VAL A 41 -12.10 17.11 30.33
C VAL A 41 -11.68 18.38 29.64
N LEU A 42 -10.55 18.96 30.05
CA LEU A 42 -9.99 20.17 29.45
C LEU A 42 -8.77 19.81 28.61
N PRO A 43 -8.52 20.49 27.47
CA PRO A 43 -7.31 20.28 26.67
C PRO A 43 -6.06 20.70 27.45
N LEU A 44 -4.93 20.07 27.13
CA LEU A 44 -3.62 20.49 27.67
C LEU A 44 -3.21 21.87 27.12
N PRO A 45 -2.43 22.65 27.89
CA PRO A 45 -1.87 23.90 27.40
C PRO A 45 -0.88 23.63 26.27
N PHE A 46 -0.80 24.55 25.32
CA PHE A 46 0.08 24.43 24.16
C PHE A 46 1.54 24.65 24.55
N GLY A 47 2.41 23.69 24.23
CA GLY A 47 3.85 23.77 24.47
C GLY A 47 4.47 22.44 24.91
N LYS A 48 5.80 22.37 24.92
CA LYS A 48 6.55 21.23 25.48
C LYS A 48 6.78 21.45 26.97
N PHE A 49 6.56 20.42 27.79
CA PHE A 49 6.96 20.46 29.20
C PHE A 49 8.46 20.23 29.30
N LEU A 50 9.16 21.05 30.10
CA LEU A 50 10.63 21.04 30.23
C LEU A 50 11.37 21.14 28.89
N PHE A 51 10.80 21.83 27.90
CA PHE A 51 11.36 22.05 26.55
C PHE A 51 11.63 20.78 25.69
N GLU A 52 11.39 19.58 26.20
CA GLU A 52 11.79 18.32 25.54
C GLU A 52 10.65 17.31 25.31
N PHE A 53 9.59 17.32 26.12
CA PHE A 53 8.57 16.26 26.11
C PHE A 53 7.16 16.75 25.77
N GLU A 54 6.45 16.00 24.93
CA GLU A 54 5.03 16.21 24.58
C GLU A 54 4.14 15.42 25.54
N ILE A 55 3.39 16.11 26.41
CA ILE A 55 2.57 15.44 27.44
C ILE A 55 1.39 14.71 26.78
N ASP A 56 1.23 13.42 27.08
CA ASP A 56 0.12 12.61 26.60
C ASP A 56 -1.15 12.78 27.47
N ALA A 57 -1.00 12.92 28.80
CA ALA A 57 -2.12 13.12 29.72
C ALA A 57 -1.66 13.70 31.07
N ILE A 58 -2.58 14.36 31.80
CA ILE A 58 -2.36 14.83 33.18
C ILE A 58 -3.43 14.23 34.10
N TYR A 59 -3.01 13.63 35.22
CA TYR A 59 -3.87 13.11 36.27
C TYR A 59 -3.71 13.88 37.59
N PHE A 60 -4.82 14.32 38.18
CA PHE A 60 -4.88 14.97 39.50
C PHE A 60 -5.49 14.01 40.51
N ASP A 61 -4.82 13.77 41.64
CA ASP A 61 -5.31 12.83 42.65
C ASP A 61 -6.43 13.37 43.56
N ASP A 62 -6.73 14.67 43.54
CA ASP A 62 -7.81 15.32 44.32
C ASP A 62 -8.70 16.27 43.49
N GLY A 63 -8.81 16.00 42.19
CA GLY A 63 -9.70 16.71 41.28
C GLY A 63 -9.15 18.04 40.71
N ILE A 64 -10.01 18.77 39.99
CA ILE A 64 -9.66 19.98 39.22
C ILE A 64 -10.53 21.15 39.70
N ARG A 65 -9.93 22.31 40.02
CA ARG A 65 -10.64 23.60 40.11
C ARG A 65 -10.50 24.38 38.82
N LEU A 66 -11.61 24.91 38.34
CA LEU A 66 -11.64 25.77 37.16
C LEU A 66 -11.01 27.12 37.51
N LEU A 67 -10.02 27.53 36.73
CA LEU A 67 -9.61 28.94 36.69
C LEU A 67 -10.75 29.76 36.10
N SER A 68 -10.94 30.99 36.57
CA SER A 68 -11.88 31.92 35.95
C SER A 68 -11.52 32.09 34.48
N GLU A 69 -12.48 31.82 33.61
CA GLU A 69 -12.30 31.83 32.17
C GLU A 69 -11.88 33.24 31.71
N ASN A 70 -10.84 33.32 30.88
CA ASN A 70 -10.43 34.60 30.31
C ASN A 70 -11.57 35.08 29.39
N ARG A 71 -12.10 36.29 29.64
CA ARG A 71 -13.22 36.87 28.87
C ARG A 71 -12.95 36.87 27.36
N ASN A 72 -11.68 37.01 26.94
CA ASN A 72 -11.29 36.96 25.54
C ASN A 72 -11.44 35.55 24.95
N ILE A 73 -11.09 34.51 25.71
CA ILE A 73 -11.26 33.11 25.30
C ILE A 73 -12.75 32.78 25.19
N GLN A 74 -13.58 33.25 26.13
CA GLN A 74 -15.03 33.04 26.06
C GLN A 74 -15.62 33.67 24.80
N SER A 75 -15.20 34.90 24.47
CA SER A 75 -15.63 35.56 23.24
C SER A 75 -15.25 34.77 21.98
N LEU A 76 -14.03 34.22 21.94
CA LEU A 76 -13.58 33.39 20.82
C LEU A 76 -14.35 32.06 20.72
N ARG A 77 -14.67 31.42 21.86
CA ARG A 77 -15.49 30.18 21.90
C ARG A 77 -16.91 30.41 21.39
N ASN A 78 -17.56 31.48 21.84
CA ASN A 78 -18.89 31.85 21.34
C ASN A 78 -18.87 32.11 19.83
N ARG A 79 -17.79 32.75 19.34
CA ARG A 79 -17.60 33.00 17.90
C ARG A 79 -17.33 31.72 17.11
N LEU A 80 -16.61 30.76 17.70
CA LEU A 80 -16.38 29.44 17.12
C LEU A 80 -17.68 28.65 16.99
N GLU A 81 -18.47 28.60 18.07
CA GLU A 81 -19.77 27.92 18.11
C GLU A 81 -20.71 28.48 17.05
N TRP A 82 -20.86 29.82 16.99
CA TRP A 82 -21.66 30.48 15.96
C TRP A 82 -21.19 30.16 14.54
N LYS A 83 -19.87 30.13 14.30
CA LYS A 83 -19.32 29.77 12.98
C LYS A 83 -19.59 28.31 12.62
N GLN A 84 -19.59 27.40 13.59
CA GLN A 84 -19.90 25.99 13.37
C GLN A 84 -21.38 25.78 13.09
N GLU A 85 -22.28 26.47 13.80
CA GLU A 85 -23.71 26.48 13.50
C GLU A 85 -23.97 27.02 12.09
N PHE A 86 -23.35 28.14 11.74
CA PHE A 86 -23.47 28.73 10.42
C PHE A 86 -22.94 27.80 9.31
N LEU A 87 -21.83 27.10 9.56
CA LEU A 87 -21.31 26.10 8.63
C LEU A 87 -22.33 24.98 8.38
N GLN A 88 -22.98 24.47 9.43
CA GLN A 88 -24.02 23.44 9.29
C GLN A 88 -25.20 23.95 8.45
N GLU A 89 -25.66 25.18 8.66
CA GLU A 89 -26.71 25.77 7.84
C GLU A 89 -26.32 25.87 6.35
N VAL A 90 -25.09 26.27 6.06
CA VAL A 90 -24.59 26.39 4.68
C VAL A 90 -24.47 25.02 4.02
N ILE A 91 -23.98 24.00 4.74
CA ILE A 91 -23.92 22.61 4.24
C ILE A 91 -25.33 22.07 3.94
N ILE A 92 -26.31 22.31 4.82
CA ILE A 92 -27.70 21.90 4.59
C ILE A 92 -28.25 22.58 3.33
N LYS A 93 -28.03 23.89 3.17
CA LYS A 93 -28.46 24.64 1.98
C LYS A 93 -27.81 24.12 0.71
N GLN A 94 -26.51 23.83 0.73
CA GLN A 94 -25.78 23.24 -0.40
C GLN A 94 -26.36 21.87 -0.81
N ASN A 95 -26.62 21.01 0.16
CA ASN A 95 -27.18 19.67 -0.08
C ASN A 95 -28.60 19.71 -0.65
N SER A 96 -29.38 20.72 -0.26
CA SER A 96 -30.74 20.96 -0.77
C SER A 96 -30.81 21.72 -2.10
N CYS A 97 -29.68 22.23 -2.59
CA CYS A 97 -29.62 23.00 -3.82
C CYS A 97 -29.47 22.06 -5.01
N GLU A 98 -30.26 22.23 -6.07
CA GLU A 98 -30.11 21.45 -7.32
C GLU A 98 -29.24 22.17 -8.36
N ASP A 99 -29.16 23.49 -8.27
CA ASP A 99 -28.44 24.35 -9.19
C ASP A 99 -26.92 24.26 -8.98
N THR A 100 -26.20 23.92 -10.05
CA THR A 100 -24.75 23.69 -10.05
C THR A 100 -23.93 24.96 -9.81
N HIS A 101 -24.42 26.11 -10.26
CA HIS A 101 -23.78 27.40 -10.01
C HIS A 101 -23.84 27.74 -8.52
N PHE A 102 -25.03 27.63 -7.91
CA PHE A 102 -25.19 27.89 -6.47
C PHE A 102 -24.46 26.86 -5.59
N LYS A 103 -24.37 25.59 -5.99
CA LYS A 103 -23.53 24.59 -5.28
C LYS A 103 -22.06 25.00 -5.19
N THR A 104 -21.54 25.62 -6.25
CA THR A 104 -20.15 26.08 -6.32
C THR A 104 -19.94 27.25 -5.36
N VAL A 105 -20.86 28.22 -5.36
CA VAL A 105 -20.86 29.36 -4.43
C VAL A 105 -20.93 28.91 -2.96
N TYR A 106 -21.77 27.91 -2.66
CA TYR A 106 -21.83 27.33 -1.32
C TYR A 106 -20.53 26.60 -0.95
N GLN A 107 -19.89 25.92 -1.88
CA GLN A 107 -18.62 25.24 -1.63
C GLN A 107 -17.50 26.23 -1.29
N GLU A 108 -17.42 27.35 -2.01
CA GLU A 108 -16.49 28.45 -1.71
C GLU A 108 -16.77 29.03 -0.31
N SER A 109 -18.03 29.29 0.01
CA SER A 109 -18.44 29.75 1.34
C SER A 109 -18.07 28.78 2.46
N ILE A 110 -18.22 27.46 2.23
CA ILE A 110 -17.81 26.41 3.17
C ILE A 110 -16.31 26.45 3.41
N ASN A 111 -15.51 26.61 2.35
CA ASN A 111 -14.06 26.69 2.46
C ASN A 111 -13.64 27.91 3.29
N GLU A 112 -14.20 29.09 3.02
CA GLU A 112 -13.93 30.32 3.78
C GLU A 112 -14.33 30.20 5.26
N ILE A 113 -15.49 29.59 5.54
CA ILE A 113 -15.95 29.37 6.92
C ILE A 113 -15.00 28.40 7.64
N ASN A 114 -14.55 27.33 6.98
CA ASN A 114 -13.59 26.39 7.53
C ASN A 114 -12.22 27.05 7.83
N GLU A 115 -11.72 27.89 6.94
CA GLU A 115 -10.51 28.69 7.19
C GLU A 115 -10.69 29.60 8.42
N SER A 116 -11.83 30.29 8.51
CA SER A 116 -12.14 31.14 9.66
C SER A 116 -12.24 30.35 10.97
N ILE A 117 -12.84 29.15 10.94
CA ILE A 117 -12.91 28.23 12.10
C ILE A 117 -11.50 27.81 12.53
N ASN A 118 -10.64 27.45 11.58
CA ASN A 118 -9.26 27.07 11.87
C ASN A 118 -8.47 28.24 12.48
N GLN A 119 -8.65 29.45 11.96
CA GLN A 119 -8.02 30.64 12.54
C GLN A 119 -8.52 30.93 13.96
N ILE A 120 -9.82 30.81 14.23
CA ILE A 120 -10.36 31.00 15.58
C ILE A 120 -9.83 29.94 16.55
N LYS A 121 -9.68 28.69 16.09
CA LYS A 121 -9.02 27.65 16.89
C LYS A 121 -7.59 28.06 17.22
N GLU A 122 -6.79 28.44 16.24
CA GLU A 122 -5.42 28.94 16.44
C GLU A 122 -5.36 30.14 17.40
N ASP A 123 -6.32 31.06 17.32
CA ASP A 123 -6.38 32.22 18.21
C ASP A 123 -6.76 31.83 19.64
N ILE A 124 -7.68 30.88 19.83
CA ILE A 124 -8.00 30.30 21.15
C ILE A 124 -6.75 29.65 21.74
N ILE A 125 -6.03 28.89 20.92
CA ILE A 125 -4.78 28.21 21.26
C ILE A 125 -3.72 29.22 21.73
N LYS A 126 -3.48 30.28 20.95
CA LYS A 126 -2.54 31.35 21.29
C LYS A 126 -2.98 32.19 22.50
N SER A 127 -4.28 32.33 22.70
CA SER A 127 -4.86 33.13 23.79
C SER A 127 -4.97 32.34 25.11
N GLN A 128 -4.80 31.02 25.08
CA GLN A 128 -4.68 30.20 26.28
C GLN A 128 -3.34 30.50 26.96
N SER A 129 -3.37 31.46 27.89
CA SER A 129 -2.21 31.86 28.69
C SER A 129 -1.99 30.93 29.89
N TYR A 130 -2.35 29.65 29.80
CA TYR A 130 -2.17 28.72 30.91
C TYR A 130 -0.75 28.19 30.90
N THR A 131 0.05 28.63 31.85
CA THR A 131 1.43 28.17 31.99
C THR A 131 1.50 26.91 32.86
N ILE A 132 2.66 26.26 32.92
CA ILE A 132 2.89 25.14 33.85
C ILE A 132 2.63 25.57 35.30
N GLU A 133 2.90 26.82 35.64
CA GLU A 133 2.59 27.40 36.96
C GLU A 133 1.08 27.38 37.25
N ASP A 134 0.22 27.43 36.24
CA ASP A 134 -1.23 27.33 36.41
C ASP A 134 -1.70 25.91 36.75
N LEU A 135 -0.90 24.86 36.51
CA LEU A 135 -1.20 23.49 36.96
C LEU A 135 -1.35 23.44 38.49
N THR A 136 -0.54 24.21 39.22
CA THR A 136 -0.64 24.29 40.68
C THR A 136 -1.95 24.94 41.11
N LYS A 137 -2.44 25.93 40.36
CA LYS A 137 -3.72 26.61 40.64
C LYS A 137 -4.93 25.73 40.29
N LEU A 138 -4.83 24.92 39.24
CA LEU A 138 -5.87 23.96 38.82
C LEU A 138 -6.00 22.77 39.77
N SER A 139 -4.92 22.46 40.51
CA SER A 139 -4.78 21.22 41.29
C SER A 139 -5.77 21.03 42.45
N ASN A 140 -6.51 22.05 42.89
CA ASN A 140 -7.47 21.93 44.00
C ASN A 140 -6.88 21.34 45.31
N GLY A 141 -5.59 21.48 45.58
CA GLY A 141 -5.00 20.80 46.74
C GLY A 141 -4.79 19.30 46.53
N ALA A 142 -4.83 18.84 45.27
CA ALA A 142 -4.24 17.57 44.86
C ALA A 142 -2.87 17.46 45.49
N LYS A 143 -2.70 16.36 46.22
CA LYS A 143 -1.47 16.08 46.92
C LYS A 143 -0.35 15.86 45.91
N ASN A 144 -0.69 15.30 44.73
CA ASN A 144 0.23 15.07 43.63
C ASN A 144 -0.44 15.30 42.27
N ILE A 145 0.34 15.84 41.33
CA ILE A 145 -0.01 15.96 39.92
C ILE A 145 0.87 14.99 39.15
N TYR A 146 0.27 14.10 38.36
CA TYR A 146 1.00 13.11 37.57
C TYR A 146 0.95 13.50 36.09
N LEU A 147 2.14 13.74 35.52
CA LEU A 147 2.33 14.06 34.11
C LEU A 147 2.78 12.79 33.39
N PHE A 148 2.03 12.36 32.37
CA PHE A 148 2.37 11.18 31.59
C PHE A 148 3.00 11.58 30.26
N PHE A 149 4.25 11.14 30.05
CA PHE A 149 4.91 11.09 28.75
C PHE A 149 5.12 9.62 28.40
N LEU A 150 4.46 9.15 27.34
CA LEU A 150 4.46 7.77 26.90
C LEU A 150 5.17 7.67 25.55
N ASN A 151 6.42 7.22 25.60
CA ASN A 151 7.10 6.72 24.41
C ASN A 151 6.59 5.30 24.11
N VAL A 152 5.37 5.19 23.54
CA VAL A 152 4.84 3.92 23.03
C VAL A 152 5.39 3.74 21.62
N GLN A 153 6.21 2.70 21.42
CA GLN A 153 6.64 2.34 20.08
C GLN A 153 5.43 1.90 19.26
N LYS A 154 5.21 2.54 18.10
CA LYS A 154 4.16 2.14 17.17
C LYS A 154 4.40 0.72 16.67
N ARG A 155 3.36 -0.11 16.71
CA ARG A 155 3.40 -1.50 16.23
C ARG A 155 3.53 -1.51 14.71
N LYS A 156 4.43 -2.30 14.15
CA LYS A 156 4.54 -2.47 12.69
C LYS A 156 3.76 -3.70 12.27
N LYS A 157 2.85 -3.56 11.30
CA LYS A 157 2.09 -4.66 10.71
C LYS A 157 2.29 -4.69 9.21
N ILE A 158 2.58 -5.87 8.67
CA ILE A 158 2.62 -6.11 7.22
C ILE A 158 1.31 -6.79 6.85
N ILE A 159 0.61 -6.22 5.87
CA ILE A 159 -0.65 -6.74 5.35
C ILE A 159 -0.43 -7.13 3.90
N GLU A 160 -0.41 -8.44 3.64
CA GLU A 160 -0.30 -8.99 2.30
C GLU A 160 -1.71 -9.24 1.76
N LEU A 161 -2.13 -8.42 0.80
CA LEU A 161 -3.41 -8.57 0.12
C LEU A 161 -3.28 -9.60 -1.02
N PRO A 162 -4.39 -10.26 -1.39
CA PRO A 162 -4.42 -11.11 -2.57
C PRO A 162 -3.97 -10.34 -3.82
N ASP A 163 -3.32 -11.05 -4.74
CA ASP A 163 -2.93 -10.49 -6.02
C ASP A 163 -4.19 -9.98 -6.77
N SER A 164 -4.11 -8.79 -7.38
CA SER A 164 -5.26 -8.13 -8.03
C SER A 164 -4.93 -7.59 -9.42
N LEU A 165 -5.94 -7.42 -10.29
CA LEU A 165 -5.79 -6.70 -11.56
C LEU A 165 -5.74 -5.17 -11.34
N ASP A 166 -6.29 -4.70 -10.23
CA ASP A 166 -6.22 -3.30 -9.80
C ASP A 166 -5.73 -3.25 -8.34
N PRO A 167 -4.40 -3.37 -8.14
CA PRO A 167 -3.82 -3.40 -6.79
C PRO A 167 -4.07 -2.11 -6.00
N TYR A 168 -4.21 -0.95 -6.66
CA TYR A 168 -4.52 0.30 -5.97
C TYR A 168 -5.95 0.28 -5.43
N GLN A 169 -6.92 -0.18 -6.23
CA GLN A 169 -8.29 -0.29 -5.77
C GLN A 169 -8.41 -1.31 -4.63
N THR A 170 -7.71 -2.44 -4.72
CA THR A 170 -7.67 -3.44 -3.64
C THR A 170 -7.11 -2.88 -2.33
N ILE A 171 -6.05 -2.08 -2.37
CA ILE A 171 -5.54 -1.39 -1.17
C ILE A 171 -6.57 -0.38 -0.64
N ARG A 172 -7.23 0.39 -1.52
CA ARG A 172 -8.28 1.34 -1.12
C ARG A 172 -9.48 0.67 -0.47
N ASP A 173 -9.92 -0.46 -0.99
CA ASP A 173 -11.06 -1.21 -0.44
C ASP A 173 -10.71 -1.80 0.92
N TRP A 174 -9.52 -2.40 1.06
CA TRP A 174 -9.03 -2.85 2.36
C TRP A 174 -8.97 -1.72 3.39
N LYS A 175 -8.51 -0.52 3.00
CA LYS A 175 -8.53 0.65 3.89
C LYS A 175 -9.94 1.02 4.34
N ARG A 176 -10.92 0.98 3.44
CA ARG A 176 -12.34 1.27 3.75
C ARG A 176 -12.91 0.25 4.72
N GLU A 177 -12.69 -1.03 4.46
CA GLU A 177 -13.15 -2.14 5.30
C GLU A 177 -12.56 -2.07 6.73
N ASN A 178 -11.37 -1.50 6.88
CA ASN A 178 -10.68 -1.33 8.17
C ASN A 178 -10.84 0.08 8.78
N ASN A 179 -11.71 0.92 8.23
CA ASN A 179 -11.94 2.30 8.68
C ASN A 179 -10.67 3.19 8.72
N LEU A 180 -9.69 2.94 7.83
CA LEU A 180 -8.44 3.68 7.71
C LEU A 180 -8.45 4.69 6.54
N TYR A 181 -9.59 5.34 6.28
CA TYR A 181 -9.78 6.26 5.14
C TYR A 181 -10.11 7.70 5.54
N THR A 182 -10.33 7.95 6.83
CA THR A 182 -10.58 9.28 7.41
C THR A 182 -9.79 9.48 8.69
N PHE A 183 -9.47 10.73 9.01
CA PHE A 183 -9.03 11.10 10.34
C PHE A 183 -10.25 11.36 11.24
N PRO A 184 -10.33 10.80 12.46
CA PRO A 184 -9.60 9.65 13.02
C PRO A 184 -10.14 8.30 12.46
N PRO A 185 -9.33 7.21 12.45
CA PRO A 185 -8.04 7.01 13.16
C PRO A 185 -6.75 7.20 12.32
N LEU A 186 -6.84 7.57 11.03
CA LEU A 186 -5.66 7.69 10.15
C LEU A 186 -4.91 9.02 10.37
N ILE A 187 -3.67 8.98 10.86
CA ILE A 187 -2.83 10.16 11.12
C ILE A 187 -2.02 10.57 9.90
N LYS A 188 -1.41 9.60 9.22
CA LYS A 188 -0.55 9.84 8.08
C LYS A 188 -0.69 8.73 7.05
N GLU A 189 -0.67 9.11 5.79
CA GLU A 189 -0.70 8.24 4.64
C GLU A 189 0.47 8.58 3.73
N SER A 190 1.21 7.56 3.28
CA SER A 190 2.23 7.75 2.26
C SER A 190 1.62 7.69 0.86
N GLU A 191 2.35 8.27 -0.10
CA GLU A 191 2.16 7.93 -1.51
C GLU A 191 2.37 6.43 -1.74
N TYR A 192 1.81 5.92 -2.83
CA TYR A 192 2.05 4.57 -3.29
C TYR A 192 3.50 4.42 -3.73
N LYS A 193 4.13 3.31 -3.35
CA LYS A 193 5.42 2.90 -3.86
C LYS A 193 5.26 1.68 -4.73
N GLU A 194 6.11 1.59 -5.74
CA GLU A 194 6.10 0.52 -6.72
C GLU A 194 7.48 -0.12 -6.73
N GLU A 195 7.52 -1.45 -6.62
CA GLU A 195 8.73 -2.22 -6.83
C GLU A 195 8.48 -3.28 -7.88
N THR A 196 9.53 -3.59 -8.63
CA THR A 196 9.47 -4.63 -9.65
C THR A 196 10.24 -5.85 -9.17
N GLU A 197 9.59 -6.99 -9.14
CA GLU A 197 10.19 -8.27 -8.76
C GLU A 197 10.34 -9.13 -10.03
N LYS A 198 11.55 -9.64 -10.26
CA LYS A 198 11.83 -10.59 -11.34
C LYS A 198 11.45 -11.99 -10.87
N ARG A 199 10.60 -12.68 -11.63
CA ARG A 199 10.21 -14.07 -11.42
C ARG A 199 10.49 -14.89 -12.66
N ASN A 200 10.58 -16.20 -12.50
CA ASN A 200 10.79 -17.13 -13.60
C ASN A 200 9.71 -18.21 -13.59
N TRP A 201 9.23 -18.56 -14.77
CA TRP A 201 8.45 -19.77 -15.00
C TRP A 201 9.34 -20.83 -15.61
N ASP A 202 9.37 -21.99 -14.96
CA ASP A 202 10.12 -23.14 -15.45
C ASP A 202 9.22 -24.00 -16.36
N ILE A 203 9.70 -24.28 -17.57
CA ILE A 203 9.11 -25.27 -18.46
C ILE A 203 10.02 -26.49 -18.49
N GLU A 204 9.46 -27.63 -18.14
CA GLU A 204 10.12 -28.93 -18.27
C GLU A 204 9.48 -29.74 -19.39
N ILE A 205 10.30 -30.09 -20.38
CA ILE A 205 9.94 -31.01 -21.46
C ILE A 205 10.59 -32.33 -21.11
N THR A 206 9.81 -33.39 -20.89
CA THR A 206 10.31 -34.72 -20.49
C THR A 206 10.32 -35.72 -21.64
N SER A 207 9.66 -35.40 -22.74
CA SER A 207 9.58 -36.23 -23.94
C SER A 207 9.53 -35.34 -25.17
N PRO A 208 10.24 -35.68 -26.26
CA PRO A 208 11.02 -36.91 -26.46
C PRO A 208 12.41 -36.92 -25.78
N SER A 209 12.93 -35.77 -25.40
CA SER A 209 14.18 -35.63 -24.63
C SER A 209 14.02 -34.55 -23.56
N TYR A 210 14.77 -34.67 -22.46
CA TYR A 210 14.69 -33.73 -21.35
C TYR A 210 15.28 -32.37 -21.71
N LYS A 211 14.49 -31.31 -21.55
CA LYS A 211 14.97 -29.92 -21.60
C LYS A 211 14.22 -29.05 -20.61
N LYS A 212 14.97 -28.21 -19.89
CA LYS A 212 14.44 -27.13 -19.06
C LYS A 212 14.58 -25.79 -19.79
N ILE A 213 13.52 -24.99 -19.80
CA ILE A 213 13.51 -23.64 -20.37
C ILE A 213 12.94 -22.67 -19.36
N ASP A 214 13.69 -21.61 -19.05
CA ASP A 214 13.26 -20.58 -18.10
C ASP A 214 12.63 -19.39 -18.86
N ILE A 215 11.43 -19.01 -18.43
CA ILE A 215 10.72 -17.82 -18.92
C ILE A 215 10.76 -16.75 -17.84
N PRO A 216 11.68 -15.78 -17.92
CA PRO A 216 11.69 -14.65 -17.00
C PRO A 216 10.54 -13.69 -17.28
N PHE A 217 9.92 -13.18 -16.22
CA PHE A 217 8.90 -12.15 -16.25
C PHE A 217 9.04 -11.21 -15.03
N GLN A 218 8.41 -10.05 -15.11
CA GLN A 218 8.46 -9.04 -14.06
C GLN A 218 7.06 -8.81 -13.52
N ILE A 219 6.91 -8.82 -12.19
CA ILE A 219 5.67 -8.43 -11.54
C ILE A 219 5.84 -7.08 -10.87
N LYS A 220 4.76 -6.31 -10.83
CA LYS A 220 4.70 -5.03 -10.13
C LYS A 220 4.10 -5.26 -8.75
N LYS A 221 4.77 -4.78 -7.72
CA LYS A 221 4.35 -4.85 -6.33
C LYS A 221 4.07 -3.44 -5.82
N ILE A 222 2.86 -3.22 -5.34
CA ILE A 222 2.39 -1.93 -4.87
C ILE A 222 2.37 -1.94 -3.34
N PHE A 223 2.91 -0.88 -2.75
CA PHE A 223 3.01 -0.70 -1.31
C PHE A 223 2.38 0.61 -0.91
N GLN A 224 1.71 0.62 0.24
CA GLN A 224 1.29 1.84 0.91
C GLN A 224 1.53 1.75 2.42
N CYS A 225 2.07 2.82 2.99
CA CYS A 225 2.28 2.97 4.42
C CYS A 225 1.18 3.82 5.04
N LEU A 226 0.54 3.33 6.10
CA LEU A 226 -0.52 4.02 6.83
C LEU A 226 -0.16 4.07 8.31
N GLU A 227 -0.33 5.22 8.94
CA GLU A 227 0.04 5.45 10.32
C GLU A 227 -1.18 5.85 11.16
N THR A 228 -1.37 5.16 12.28
CA THR A 228 -2.34 5.47 13.33
C THR A 228 -1.60 5.87 14.61
N ASP A 229 -2.33 6.11 15.70
CA ASP A 229 -1.74 6.48 16.99
C ASP A 229 -0.81 5.37 17.53
N ASP A 230 -1.13 4.12 17.24
CA ASP A 230 -0.52 2.94 17.85
C ASP A 230 0.10 1.96 16.85
N CYS A 231 -0.15 2.11 15.54
CA CYS A 231 0.29 1.20 14.49
C CYS A 231 0.83 1.91 13.24
N ILE A 232 1.75 1.23 12.54
CA ILE A 232 2.19 1.53 11.18
C ILE A 232 1.88 0.29 10.35
N TYR A 233 0.96 0.42 9.39
CA TYR A 233 0.57 -0.61 8.45
C TYR A 233 1.37 -0.48 7.16
N PHE A 234 2.01 -1.56 6.74
CA PHE A 234 2.61 -1.73 5.42
C PHE A 234 1.69 -2.63 4.60
N VAL A 235 0.84 -2.01 3.79
CA VAL A 235 -0.14 -2.73 2.96
C VAL A 235 0.48 -3.01 1.59
N VAL A 236 0.39 -4.25 1.14
CA VAL A 236 1.11 -4.75 -0.03
C VAL A 236 0.17 -5.54 -0.93
N CYS A 237 0.20 -5.28 -2.24
CA CYS A 237 -0.57 -6.04 -3.24
C CYS A 237 0.23 -6.20 -4.53
N ASN A 238 0.21 -7.40 -5.12
CA ASN A 238 0.86 -7.66 -6.41
C ASN A 238 -0.14 -7.46 -7.56
N ASP A 239 0.39 -7.01 -8.70
CA ASP A 239 -0.34 -6.91 -9.96
C ASP A 239 -0.42 -8.28 -10.67
N THR A 240 -1.63 -8.79 -10.83
CA THR A 240 -1.92 -10.05 -11.54
C THR A 240 -1.88 -9.95 -13.05
N LEU A 241 -1.93 -8.74 -13.64
CA LEU A 241 -1.92 -8.58 -15.09
C LEU A 241 -0.70 -9.25 -15.69
N GLN A 242 0.48 -9.02 -15.09
CA GLN A 242 1.73 -9.60 -15.55
C GLN A 242 1.81 -11.10 -15.33
N ILE A 243 1.23 -11.61 -14.24
CA ILE A 243 1.14 -13.04 -13.97
C ILE A 243 0.28 -13.72 -15.05
N LYS A 244 -0.89 -13.15 -15.37
CA LYS A 244 -1.81 -13.69 -16.39
C LYS A 244 -1.21 -13.63 -17.80
N LEU A 245 -0.55 -12.53 -18.15
CA LEU A 245 0.15 -12.43 -19.44
C LEU A 245 1.27 -13.47 -19.54
N ALA A 246 2.09 -13.62 -18.48
CA ALA A 246 3.13 -14.65 -18.43
C ALA A 246 2.56 -16.07 -18.57
N GLU A 247 1.42 -16.36 -17.94
CA GLU A 247 0.73 -17.64 -18.07
C GLU A 247 0.22 -17.90 -19.50
N GLN A 248 -0.41 -16.90 -20.13
CA GLN A 248 -0.86 -16.99 -21.52
C GLN A 248 0.31 -17.24 -22.47
N TYR A 249 1.40 -16.49 -22.31
CA TYR A 249 2.62 -16.67 -23.09
C TYR A 249 3.20 -18.07 -22.90
N ARG A 250 3.31 -18.54 -21.64
CA ARG A 250 3.80 -19.89 -21.32
C ARG A 250 2.98 -20.95 -22.05
N ASN A 251 1.65 -20.86 -21.98
CA ASN A 251 0.77 -21.84 -22.63
C ASN A 251 0.90 -21.82 -24.15
N ALA A 252 0.96 -20.63 -24.75
CA ALA A 252 1.17 -20.48 -26.19
C ALA A 252 2.55 -21.02 -26.62
N TYR A 253 3.59 -20.76 -25.83
CA TYR A 253 4.95 -21.20 -26.09
C TYR A 253 5.08 -22.72 -26.00
N ILE A 254 4.50 -23.35 -24.96
CA ILE A 254 4.43 -24.82 -24.85
C ILE A 254 3.71 -25.43 -26.06
N ASN A 255 2.61 -24.82 -26.51
CA ASN A 255 1.89 -25.30 -27.68
C ASN A 255 2.74 -25.21 -28.95
N TRP A 256 3.47 -24.10 -29.13
CA TRP A 256 4.40 -23.93 -30.24
C TRP A 256 5.50 -24.99 -30.24
N LEU A 257 6.11 -25.27 -29.07
CA LEU A 257 7.14 -26.32 -28.91
C LEU A 257 6.61 -27.69 -29.35
N LYS A 258 5.38 -28.05 -28.94
CA LYS A 258 4.74 -29.31 -29.36
C LYS A 258 4.49 -29.40 -30.87
N GLN A 259 4.33 -28.26 -31.54
CA GLN A 259 4.08 -28.18 -32.99
C GLN A 259 5.36 -28.08 -33.81
N CYS A 260 6.53 -27.91 -33.18
CA CYS A 260 7.80 -27.85 -33.91
C CYS A 260 8.05 -29.11 -34.73
N TYR A 261 8.47 -28.91 -35.97
CA TYR A 261 8.80 -30.00 -36.88
C TYR A 261 10.00 -30.80 -36.37
N ILE A 262 11.04 -30.09 -35.91
CA ILE A 262 12.19 -30.68 -35.22
C ILE A 262 12.03 -30.43 -33.73
N GLN A 263 12.09 -31.50 -32.95
CA GLN A 263 12.03 -31.53 -31.50
C GLN A 263 13.45 -31.64 -30.93
N TYR A 264 13.66 -31.05 -29.76
CA TYR A 264 14.93 -31.12 -29.05
C TYR A 264 15.36 -32.56 -28.76
N GLY A 265 16.62 -32.87 -29.05
CA GLY A 265 17.26 -34.16 -28.74
C GLY A 265 16.75 -35.35 -29.54
N CYS A 266 15.85 -35.14 -30.51
CA CYS A 266 15.37 -36.19 -31.39
C CYS A 266 16.33 -36.45 -32.55
N SER A 267 16.42 -37.72 -32.96
CA SER A 267 17.04 -38.11 -34.22
C SER A 267 16.02 -38.16 -35.35
N TYR A 268 16.39 -37.64 -36.52
CA TYR A 268 15.58 -37.65 -37.74
C TYR A 268 16.39 -38.17 -38.92
N SER A 269 15.77 -38.98 -39.76
CA SER A 269 16.28 -39.26 -41.10
C SER A 269 16.17 -38.03 -42.00
N ALA A 270 17.04 -37.94 -43.01
CA ALA A 270 16.98 -36.85 -43.98
C ALA A 270 15.61 -36.78 -44.70
N GLN A 271 14.98 -37.94 -44.94
CA GLN A 271 13.65 -38.02 -45.55
C GLN A 271 12.54 -37.50 -44.63
N GLU A 272 12.62 -37.70 -43.31
CA GLU A 272 11.65 -37.13 -42.36
C GLU A 272 11.74 -35.60 -42.28
N ILE A 273 12.96 -35.06 -42.27
CA ILE A 273 13.20 -33.61 -42.30
C ILE A 273 12.59 -33.02 -43.58
N ARG A 274 12.83 -33.66 -44.73
CA ARG A 274 12.20 -33.29 -46.00
C ARG A 274 10.67 -33.31 -45.93
N ASN A 275 10.07 -34.36 -45.36
CA ASN A 275 8.61 -34.47 -45.28
C ASN A 275 8.00 -33.35 -44.42
N LYS A 276 8.76 -32.82 -43.46
CA LYS A 276 8.35 -31.72 -42.58
C LYS A 276 8.50 -30.33 -43.22
N PHE A 277 9.62 -30.05 -43.89
CA PHE A 277 9.92 -28.71 -44.43
C PHE A 277 9.70 -28.55 -45.94
N GLY A 278 9.59 -29.66 -46.68
CA GLY A 278 9.38 -29.66 -48.13
C GLY A 278 10.64 -29.41 -48.96
N LYS A 279 10.47 -29.24 -50.28
CA LYS A 279 11.55 -29.05 -51.27
C LYS A 279 11.79 -27.58 -51.63
N THR A 280 11.73 -26.70 -50.65
CA THR A 280 11.94 -25.25 -50.89
C THR A 280 12.70 -24.67 -49.72
N SER A 281 13.86 -24.08 -50.04
CA SER A 281 14.66 -23.32 -49.07
C SER A 281 13.83 -22.21 -48.45
N ARG A 282 13.89 -22.05 -47.14
CA ARG A 282 13.05 -21.10 -46.41
C ARG A 282 13.67 -20.71 -45.08
N ILE A 283 13.18 -19.60 -44.54
CA ILE A 283 13.44 -19.22 -43.15
C ILE A 283 12.67 -20.18 -42.23
N ILE A 284 13.35 -20.63 -41.19
CA ILE A 284 12.78 -21.34 -40.05
C ILE A 284 13.18 -20.61 -38.77
N TYR A 285 12.56 -20.97 -37.65
CA TYR A 285 12.77 -20.28 -36.38
C TYR A 285 13.15 -21.26 -35.29
N ASP A 286 14.10 -20.87 -34.45
CA ASP A 286 14.47 -21.60 -33.23
C ASP A 286 13.57 -21.23 -32.04
N GLU A 287 13.74 -21.92 -30.90
CA GLU A 287 12.99 -21.66 -29.68
C GLU A 287 13.24 -20.28 -29.05
N ASN A 288 14.32 -19.60 -29.41
CA ASN A 288 14.66 -18.27 -28.94
C ASN A 288 14.08 -17.17 -29.86
N GLY A 289 13.47 -17.56 -30.99
CA GLY A 289 12.96 -16.65 -32.00
C GLY A 289 14.02 -16.17 -33.01
N ASN A 290 15.21 -16.77 -33.00
CA ASN A 290 16.23 -16.46 -34.00
C ASN A 290 15.80 -17.02 -35.35
N THR A 291 16.11 -16.29 -36.41
CA THR A 291 15.95 -16.77 -37.77
C THR A 291 17.09 -17.74 -38.11
N CYS A 292 16.71 -18.90 -38.62
CA CYS A 292 17.62 -19.91 -39.14
C CYS A 292 17.27 -20.23 -40.60
N TRP A 293 18.21 -20.82 -41.32
CA TRP A 293 18.01 -21.14 -42.74
C TRP A 293 17.84 -22.64 -42.96
N TYR A 294 16.74 -23.04 -43.58
CA TYR A 294 16.59 -24.35 -44.19
C TYR A 294 16.95 -24.24 -45.67
N GLN A 295 17.97 -24.98 -46.08
CA GLN A 295 18.42 -25.01 -47.47
C GLN A 295 18.10 -26.37 -48.09
N TYR A 296 17.41 -26.34 -49.22
CA TYR A 296 17.27 -27.46 -50.12
C TYR A 296 18.17 -27.25 -51.33
N VAL A 297 19.03 -28.23 -51.63
CA VAL A 297 19.89 -28.22 -52.81
C VAL A 297 19.52 -29.43 -53.68
N PRO A 298 18.92 -29.20 -54.86
CA PRO A 298 18.63 -30.30 -55.79
C PRO A 298 19.95 -30.85 -56.34
N GLY A 299 20.12 -32.16 -56.30
CA GLY A 299 21.29 -32.83 -56.88
C GLY A 299 20.91 -33.78 -58.01
N PHE A 300 21.90 -34.20 -58.78
CA PHE A 300 21.70 -35.06 -59.95
C PHE A 300 21.36 -36.52 -59.57
N PHE A 301 21.88 -37.00 -58.44
CA PHE A 301 21.63 -38.36 -57.92
C PHE A 301 20.94 -38.36 -56.56
N SER A 302 21.20 -37.34 -55.73
CA SER A 302 20.60 -37.16 -54.42
C SER A 302 20.40 -35.67 -54.15
N ASP A 303 19.26 -35.34 -53.57
CA ASP A 303 19.01 -34.01 -53.01
C ASP A 303 19.78 -33.86 -51.68
N ASP A 304 20.28 -32.66 -51.39
CA ASP A 304 20.88 -32.33 -50.09
C ASP A 304 19.99 -31.35 -49.31
N TRP A 305 20.02 -31.49 -47.99
CA TRP A 305 19.26 -30.65 -47.06
C TRP A 305 20.15 -30.15 -45.96
N ILE A 306 20.05 -28.87 -45.65
CA ILE A 306 20.87 -28.22 -44.63
C ILE A 306 19.93 -27.49 -43.68
N VAL A 307 20.01 -27.81 -42.38
CA VAL A 307 19.25 -27.12 -41.33
C VAL A 307 20.22 -26.28 -40.54
N ASN A 308 20.12 -24.95 -40.67
CA ASN A 308 20.96 -23.99 -39.97
C ASN A 308 22.49 -24.27 -40.11
N GLY A 309 22.93 -24.57 -41.33
CA GLY A 309 24.33 -24.91 -41.62
C GLY A 309 24.72 -26.37 -41.34
N HIS A 310 23.82 -27.17 -40.76
CA HIS A 310 24.05 -28.60 -40.52
C HIS A 310 23.53 -29.46 -41.68
N ASN A 311 24.44 -30.13 -42.39
CA ASN A 311 24.09 -31.06 -43.47
C ASN A 311 23.35 -32.27 -42.90
N CYS A 312 22.17 -32.55 -43.46
CA CYS A 312 21.31 -33.64 -43.05
C CYS A 312 21.53 -34.84 -43.96
N VAL A 313 22.19 -35.89 -43.46
CA VAL A 313 22.56 -37.07 -44.25
C VAL A 313 22.10 -38.36 -43.57
N GLY A 314 21.78 -39.37 -44.37
CA GLY A 314 21.42 -40.70 -43.88
C GLY A 314 20.20 -40.73 -42.96
N ASN A 315 20.20 -41.67 -42.02
CA ASN A 315 19.04 -42.03 -41.20
C ASN A 315 19.02 -41.40 -39.80
N SER A 316 20.06 -40.65 -39.41
CA SER A 316 20.17 -40.13 -38.04
C SER A 316 20.83 -38.76 -37.99
N ASN A 317 20.02 -37.73 -37.78
CA ASN A 317 20.43 -36.34 -37.60
C ASN A 317 19.78 -35.80 -36.33
N ILE A 318 20.60 -35.40 -35.35
CA ILE A 318 20.13 -34.97 -34.02
C ILE A 318 20.25 -33.45 -33.92
N PHE A 319 19.20 -32.81 -33.40
CA PHE A 319 19.18 -31.36 -33.17
C PHE A 319 18.95 -31.05 -31.70
N TYR A 320 19.69 -30.07 -31.18
CA TYR A 320 19.57 -29.59 -29.80
C TYR A 320 18.82 -28.25 -29.69
N ASN A 321 18.07 -27.91 -30.73
CA ASN A 321 17.14 -26.79 -30.80
C ASN A 321 15.79 -27.30 -31.33
N PHE A 322 14.72 -26.56 -31.03
CA PHE A 322 13.44 -26.77 -31.69
C PHE A 322 13.41 -25.97 -32.99
N TYR A 323 12.84 -26.52 -34.06
CA TYR A 323 12.67 -25.77 -35.30
C TYR A 323 11.26 -25.86 -35.85
N ASN A 324 10.72 -24.70 -36.25
CA ASN A 324 9.44 -24.59 -36.92
C ASN A 324 9.49 -23.54 -38.05
N THR A 325 8.52 -23.60 -38.97
CA THR A 325 8.36 -22.61 -40.04
C THR A 325 7.64 -21.34 -39.58
N THR A 326 7.02 -21.37 -38.40
CA THR A 326 6.43 -20.19 -37.75
C THR A 326 7.28 -19.77 -36.56
N PRO A 327 7.46 -18.46 -36.31
CA PRO A 327 8.19 -18.00 -35.14
C PRO A 327 7.48 -18.43 -33.84
N PRO A 328 8.22 -18.60 -32.73
CA PRO A 328 7.59 -18.75 -31.42
C PRO A 328 6.76 -17.51 -31.09
N PRO A 329 5.79 -17.61 -30.15
CA PRO A 329 5.12 -16.44 -29.61
C PRO A 329 6.15 -15.39 -29.19
N LYS A 330 5.88 -14.12 -29.50
CA LYS A 330 6.78 -13.03 -29.12
C LYS A 330 6.93 -13.05 -27.60
N ARG A 331 8.19 -13.08 -27.15
CA ARG A 331 8.50 -12.94 -25.73
C ARG A 331 7.83 -11.65 -25.27
N ILE A 332 7.15 -11.71 -24.14
CA ILE A 332 6.61 -10.50 -23.56
C ILE A 332 7.82 -9.69 -23.10
N GLU A 333 8.26 -8.74 -23.92
CA GLU A 333 9.09 -7.65 -23.45
C GLU A 333 8.20 -6.85 -22.49
N LEU A 334 8.19 -7.26 -21.23
CA LEU A 334 7.64 -6.49 -20.11
C LEU A 334 8.59 -5.34 -19.78
N SER A 335 9.08 -4.66 -20.80
CA SER A 335 9.85 -3.45 -20.69
C SER A 335 8.88 -2.30 -20.42
N PHE A 336 8.84 -1.86 -19.17
CA PHE A 336 8.25 -0.57 -18.86
C PHE A 336 9.13 0.53 -19.49
N LYS A 337 8.49 1.43 -20.23
CA LYS A 337 9.02 2.78 -20.48
C LYS A 337 8.84 3.63 -19.23
#